data_AF-A0A3S0S7V6-F1
#
_entry.id   AF-A0A3S0S7V6-F1
#
_cell.length_a   1.000
_cell.length_b   1.000
_cell.length_c   1.000
_cell.angle_alpha   90.00
_cell.angle_beta   90.00
_cell.angle_gamma   90.00
#
_symmetry.space_group_name_H-M   'P 1'
#
loop_
_entity.id
_entity.type
_entity.pdbx_description
1 polymer ?
#
loop_
_entity_poly.entity_id
_entity_poly.type
_entity_poly.pdbx_seq_one_letter_code
_entity_poly.pdbx_strand_id
1 'polypeptide(L)'
;MQDSPALMMLVLGRLLLGGLYVAGGIHHFFVIVPLTAAIEARGVPFAKWVLLSGSLFQIAAGLLLMLGLFVAAAAFGLIVFTLAATIMLLNFWDMQGTARDSAINTWKTNMAIIGGLLIAAAGAM
;
A
#
# COMPACT_ATOMS: atom_id res chain seq x y z
N MET A 1 -0.39 -18.46 -29.79
CA MET A 1 -1.56 -18.04 -28.97
C MET A 1 -1.57 -18.71 -27.59
N GLN A 2 -0.43 -19.19 -27.08
CA GLN A 2 -0.34 -19.94 -25.82
C GLN A 2 -0.10 -19.05 -24.59
N ASP A 3 0.24 -17.77 -24.79
CA ASP A 3 0.62 -16.82 -23.74
C ASP A 3 -0.54 -15.95 -23.22
N SER A 4 -1.70 -15.98 -23.89
CA SER A 4 -2.87 -15.17 -23.56
C SER A 4 -3.35 -15.31 -22.09
N PRO A 5 -3.48 -16.51 -21.50
CA PRO A 5 -3.97 -16.63 -20.12
C PRO A 5 -2.97 -16.10 -19.09
N ALA A 6 -1.67 -16.29 -19.31
CA ALA A 6 -0.64 -15.78 -18.40
C ALA A 6 -0.60 -14.25 -18.37
N LEU A 7 -0.72 -13.62 -19.55
CA LEU A 7 -0.78 -12.16 -19.66
C LEU A 7 -2.04 -11.61 -18.99
N MET A 8 -3.19 -12.25 -19.17
CA MET A 8 -4.44 -11.87 -18.47
C MET A 8 -4.28 -11.95 -16.95
N MET A 9 -3.66 -13.01 -16.42
CA MET A 9 -3.39 -13.15 -14.98
C MET A 9 -2.46 -12.05 -14.47
N LEU A 10 -1.41 -11.69 -15.21
CA LEU A 10 -0.49 -10.61 -14.83
C LEU A 10 -1.18 -9.24 -14.81
N VAL A 11 -1.99 -8.93 -15.83
CA VAL A 11 -2.75 -7.67 -15.89
C VAL A 11 -3.75 -7.60 -14.74
N LEU A 12 -4.50 -8.68 -14.49
CA LEU A 12 -5.45 -8.74 -13.38
C LEU A 12 -4.75 -8.59 -12.02
N GLY A 13 -3.62 -9.27 -11.81
CA GLY A 13 -2.83 -9.15 -10.59
C GLY A 13 -2.36 -7.71 -10.34
N ARG A 14 -1.83 -7.04 -11.37
CA ARG A 14 -1.43 -5.62 -11.30
C ARG A 14 -2.62 -4.70 -11.05
N LEU A 15 -3.75 -4.98 -11.67
CA LEU A 15 -4.98 -4.19 -11.50
C LEU A 15 -5.53 -4.29 -10.07
N LEU A 16 -5.53 -5.48 -9.49
CA LEU A 16 -5.96 -5.71 -8.11
C LEU A 16 -4.98 -5.08 -7.10
N LEU A 17 -3.68 -5.30 -7.27
CA LEU A 17 -2.66 -4.71 -6.40
C LEU A 17 -2.66 -3.19 -6.48
N GLY A 18 -2.59 -2.61 -7.67
CA GLY A 18 -2.60 -1.17 -7.85
C GLY A 18 -3.93 -0.53 -7.43
N GLY A 19 -5.05 -1.20 -7.74
CA GLY A 19 -6.39 -0.77 -7.34
C GLY A 19 -6.55 -0.65 -5.82
N LEU A 20 -5.94 -1.56 -5.05
CA LEU A 20 -5.91 -1.48 -3.59
C LEU A 20 -5.27 -0.17 -3.09
N TYR A 21 -4.14 0.23 -3.67
CA TYR A 21 -3.45 1.47 -3.29
C TYR A 21 -4.17 2.73 -3.76
N VAL A 22 -4.75 2.70 -4.97
CA VAL A 22 -5.55 3.83 -5.48
C VAL A 22 -6.78 4.04 -4.61
N ALA A 23 -7.52 2.98 -4.30
CA ALA A 23 -8.68 3.04 -3.42
C ALA A 23 -8.30 3.49 -2.00
N GLY A 24 -7.22 2.94 -1.44
CA GLY A 24 -6.69 3.33 -0.13
C GLY A 24 -6.29 4.80 -0.07
N GLY A 25 -5.62 5.31 -1.11
CA GLY A 25 -5.24 6.71 -1.19
C GLY A 25 -6.42 7.65 -1.33
N ILE A 26 -7.42 7.30 -2.14
CA ILE A 26 -8.67 8.08 -2.22
C ILE A 26 -9.37 8.08 -0.86
N HIS A 27 -9.45 6.92 -0.20
CA HIS A 27 -10.07 6.79 1.12
C HIS A 27 -9.40 7.69 2.17
N HIS A 28 -8.08 7.87 2.14
CA HIS A 28 -7.37 8.77 3.07
C HIS A 28 -7.87 10.22 3.03
N PHE A 29 -8.36 10.72 1.89
CA PHE A 29 -8.92 12.07 1.80
C PHE A 29 -10.26 12.19 2.55
N PHE A 30 -11.03 11.09 2.64
CA PHE A 30 -12.28 11.05 3.41
C PHE A 30 -12.04 10.90 4.91
N VAL A 31 -10.96 10.25 5.32
CA VAL A 31 -10.60 10.02 6.73
C VAL A 31 -9.39 10.86 7.18
N ILE A 32 -9.17 12.01 6.55
CA ILE A 32 -7.95 12.80 6.75
C ILE A 32 -7.77 13.26 8.20
N VAL A 33 -8.87 13.65 8.87
CA VAL A 33 -8.85 14.14 10.27
C VAL A 33 -8.41 13.05 11.25
N PRO A 34 -9.11 11.90 11.36
CA PRO A 34 -8.71 10.85 12.30
C PRO A 34 -7.34 10.25 11.96
N LEU A 35 -6.98 10.16 10.68
CA LEU A 35 -5.70 9.59 10.27
C LEU A 35 -4.52 10.55 10.53
N THR A 36 -4.73 11.86 10.38
CA THR A 36 -3.74 12.87 10.77
C THR A 36 -3.50 12.80 12.28
N ALA A 37 -4.56 12.75 13.10
CA ALA A 37 -4.42 12.62 14.55
C ALA A 37 -3.66 11.34 14.96
N ALA A 38 -3.91 10.22 14.27
CA ALA A 38 -3.18 8.98 14.50
C ALA A 38 -1.68 9.10 14.16
N ILE A 39 -1.32 9.84 13.10
CA ILE A 39 0.07 10.09 12.70
C ILE A 39 0.74 11.10 13.66
N GLU A 40 0.03 12.14 14.10
CA GLU A 40 0.53 13.11 15.10
C GLU A 40 0.82 12.44 16.44
N ALA A 41 -0.03 11.52 16.89
CA ALA A 41 0.18 10.72 18.10
C ALA A 41 1.47 9.87 18.03
N ARG A 42 2.03 9.64 16.85
CA ARG A 42 3.31 8.95 16.64
C ARG A 42 4.52 9.90 16.65
N GLY A 43 4.32 11.19 16.91
CA GLY A 43 5.40 12.19 16.97
C GLY A 43 5.93 12.62 15.60
N VAL A 44 5.18 12.35 14.52
CA VAL A 44 5.59 12.70 13.16
C VAL A 44 5.37 14.19 12.92
N PRO A 45 6.41 14.96 12.58
CA PRO A 45 6.24 16.37 12.26
C PRO A 45 5.44 16.53 10.97
N PHE A 46 4.58 17.55 10.90
CA PHE A 46 3.77 17.84 9.72
C PHE A 46 2.90 16.66 9.24
N ALA A 47 2.33 15.90 10.17
CA ALA A 47 1.52 14.70 9.92
C ALA A 47 0.53 14.82 8.76
N LYS A 48 -0.21 15.95 8.66
CA LYS A 48 -1.15 16.21 7.57
C LYS A 48 -0.46 16.20 6.20
N TRP A 49 0.71 16.83 6.09
CA TRP A 49 1.48 16.89 4.85
C TRP A 49 2.06 15.52 4.49
N VAL A 50 2.57 14.79 5.48
CA VAL A 50 3.04 13.40 5.31
C VAL A 50 1.92 12.50 4.79
N LEU A 51 0.73 12.62 5.37
CA LEU A 51 -0.45 11.88 4.94
C LEU A 51 -0.84 12.22 3.50
N LEU A 52 -0.89 13.51 3.16
CA LEU A 52 -1.26 13.96 1.81
C LEU A 52 -0.22 13.52 0.77
N SER A 53 1.07 13.68 1.04
CA SER A 53 2.14 13.27 0.13
C SER A 53 2.18 11.76 -0.04
N GLY A 54 2.03 11.00 1.06
CA GLY A 54 1.95 9.54 1.01
C GLY A 54 0.72 9.05 0.24
N SER A 55 -0.42 9.72 0.40
CA SER A 55 -1.66 9.38 -0.30
C SER A 55 -1.55 9.66 -1.80
N LEU A 56 -0.97 10.80 -2.19
CA LEU A 56 -0.74 11.11 -3.60
C LEU A 56 0.26 10.14 -4.23
N PHE A 57 1.34 9.81 -3.50
CA PHE A 57 2.35 8.85 -3.95
C PHE A 57 1.74 7.46 -4.19
N GLN A 58 0.99 6.91 -3.24
CA GLN A 58 0.41 5.58 -3.41
C GLN A 58 -0.62 5.51 -4.54
N ILE A 59 -1.38 6.60 -4.78
CA ILE A 59 -2.30 6.68 -5.92
C ILE A 59 -1.51 6.66 -7.23
N ALA A 60 -0.49 7.53 -7.35
CA ALA A 60 0.31 7.61 -8.56
C ALA A 60 1.03 6.29 -8.86
N ALA A 61 1.68 5.70 -7.85
CA ALA A 61 2.38 4.42 -7.99
C ALA A 61 1.39 3.27 -8.26
N GLY A 62 0.22 3.26 -7.62
CA GLY A 62 -0.86 2.31 -7.89
C GLY A 62 -1.35 2.40 -9.34
N LEU A 63 -1.58 3.60 -9.87
CA LEU A 63 -1.98 3.80 -11.27
C LEU A 63 -0.89 3.35 -12.24
N LEU A 64 0.38 3.67 -11.98
CA LEU A 64 1.50 3.20 -12.79
C LEU A 64 1.56 1.68 -12.83
N LEU A 65 1.35 1.02 -11.69
CA LEU A 65 1.30 -0.44 -11.59
C LEU A 65 0.14 -1.01 -12.43
N MET A 66 -1.06 -0.43 -12.33
CA MET A 66 -2.25 -0.84 -13.09
C MET A 66 -2.05 -0.69 -14.60
N LEU A 67 -1.46 0.41 -15.03
CA LEU A 67 -1.18 0.71 -16.44
C LEU A 67 0.00 -0.10 -17.00
N GLY A 68 0.72 -0.85 -16.16
CA GLY A 68 1.91 -1.59 -16.59
C GLY A 68 3.11 -0.69 -16.89
N LEU A 69 3.11 0.55 -16.41
CA LEU A 69 4.17 1.53 -16.63
C LEU A 69 5.14 1.53 -15.45
N PHE A 70 6.44 1.44 -15.73
CA PHE A 70 7.50 1.42 -14.70
C PHE A 70 7.20 0.42 -13.55
N VAL A 71 6.66 -0.76 -13.89
CA VAL A 71 6.08 -1.72 -12.92
C VAL A 71 7.03 -2.04 -11.77
N ALA A 72 8.30 -2.32 -12.06
CA ALA A 72 9.28 -2.62 -11.01
C ALA A 72 9.47 -1.43 -10.06
N ALA A 73 9.66 -0.22 -10.58
CA ALA A 73 9.82 0.99 -9.76
C ALA A 73 8.56 1.32 -8.96
N ALA A 74 7.38 1.20 -9.58
CA ALA A 74 6.09 1.39 -8.90
C ALA A 74 5.90 0.37 -7.76
N ALA A 75 6.17 -0.91 -8.02
CA ALA A 75 6.07 -1.97 -7.02
C ALA A 75 7.05 -1.76 -5.85
N PHE A 76 8.33 -1.45 -6.13
CA PHE A 76 9.30 -1.14 -5.07
C PHE A 76 8.89 0.08 -4.24
N GLY A 77 8.41 1.13 -4.90
CA GLY A 77 7.88 2.31 -4.23
C GLY A 77 6.73 1.98 -3.27
N LEU A 78 5.77 1.18 -3.74
CA LEU A 78 4.64 0.73 -2.92
C LEU A 78 5.06 -0.20 -1.77
N ILE A 79 6.07 -1.04 -1.96
CA ILE A 79 6.65 -1.86 -0.88
C ILE A 79 7.22 -0.98 0.23
N VAL A 80 8.06 0.00 -0.14
CA VAL A 80 8.67 0.94 0.83
C VAL A 80 7.59 1.72 1.56
N PHE A 81 6.57 2.22 0.83
CA PHE A 81 5.43 2.91 1.42
C PHE A 81 4.66 2.02 2.42
N THR A 82 4.35 0.78 2.05
CA THR A 82 3.62 -0.16 2.93
C THR A 82 4.42 -0.51 4.18
N LEU A 83 5.73 -0.69 4.06
CA LEU A 83 6.61 -0.92 5.20
C LEU A 83 6.64 0.29 6.13
N ALA A 84 6.82 1.50 5.58
CA ALA A 84 6.81 2.73 6.36
C ALA A 84 5.47 2.94 7.10
N ALA A 85 4.34 2.77 6.40
CA ALA A 85 3.01 2.88 6.97
C ALA A 85 2.76 1.83 8.07
N THR A 86 3.22 0.59 7.85
CA THR A 86 3.13 -0.50 8.82
C THR A 86 3.88 -0.16 10.09
N ILE A 87 5.15 0.23 10.00
CA ILE A 87 5.98 0.55 11.17
C ILE A 87 5.42 1.76 11.91
N MET A 88 4.94 2.77 11.18
CA MET A 88 4.40 3.99 11.77
C MET A 88 3.07 3.76 12.52
N LEU A 89 2.14 2.99 11.93
CA LEU A 89 0.76 2.92 12.44
C LEU A 89 0.47 1.65 13.22
N LEU A 90 1.06 0.51 12.84
CA LEU A 90 0.78 -0.81 13.41
C LEU A 90 1.75 -1.14 14.56
N ASN A 91 1.73 -0.31 15.61
CA ASN A 91 2.49 -0.56 16.85
C ASN A 91 1.80 -1.62 17.73
N PHE A 92 1.67 -2.85 17.22
CA PHE A 92 0.87 -3.89 17.87
C PHE A 92 1.42 -4.33 19.24
N TRP A 93 2.69 -4.07 19.54
CA TRP A 93 3.31 -4.36 20.84
C TRP A 93 2.75 -3.49 21.97
N ASP A 94 2.21 -2.33 21.63
CA ASP A 94 1.65 -1.34 22.56
C ASP A 94 0.11 -1.36 22.58
N MET A 95 -0.50 -2.30 21.85
CA MET A 95 -1.95 -2.46 21.76
C MET A 95 -2.42 -3.65 22.59
N GLN A 96 -3.68 -3.63 23.03
CA GLN A 96 -4.31 -4.73 23.78
C GLN A 96 -5.69 -5.08 23.20
N GLY A 97 -6.13 -6.31 23.45
CA GLY A 97 -7.45 -6.80 23.02
C GLY A 97 -7.66 -6.75 21.50
N THR A 98 -8.88 -6.41 21.09
CA THR A 98 -9.31 -6.41 19.68
C THR A 98 -8.50 -5.49 18.77
N ALA A 99 -7.97 -4.38 19.31
CA ALA A 99 -7.12 -3.46 18.55
C ALA A 99 -5.79 -4.12 18.15
N ARG A 100 -5.19 -4.92 19.04
CA ARG A 100 -3.96 -5.66 18.75
C ARG A 100 -4.20 -6.73 17.68
N ASP A 101 -5.29 -7.47 17.80
CA ASP A 101 -5.63 -8.52 16.83
C ASP A 101 -5.88 -7.94 15.44
N SER A 102 -6.59 -6.81 15.37
CA SER A 102 -6.78 -6.06 14.12
C SER A 102 -5.45 -5.62 13.52
N ALA A 103 -4.54 -5.05 14.33
CA ALA A 103 -3.24 -4.60 13.87
C ALA A 103 -2.35 -5.75 13.35
N ILE A 104 -2.36 -6.90 14.03
CA ILE A 104 -1.65 -8.11 13.57
C ILE A 104 -2.24 -8.61 12.25
N ASN A 105 -3.57 -8.58 12.09
CA ASN A 105 -4.21 -8.97 10.84
C ASN A 105 -3.80 -8.03 9.69
N THR A 106 -3.82 -6.71 9.91
CA THR A 106 -3.35 -5.74 8.92
C THR A 106 -1.87 -5.97 8.57
N TRP A 107 -1.02 -6.27 9.55
CA TRP A 107 0.38 -6.60 9.30
C TRP A 107 0.54 -7.82 8.38
N LYS A 108 -0.21 -8.90 8.63
CA LYS A 108 -0.21 -10.09 7.76
C LYS A 108 -0.70 -9.77 6.36
N THR A 109 -1.76 -8.97 6.23
CA THR A 109 -2.27 -8.51 4.93
C THR A 109 -1.20 -7.71 4.19
N ASN A 110 -0.49 -6.81 4.87
CA ASN A 110 0.59 -6.02 4.26
C ASN A 110 1.75 -6.92 3.79
N MET A 111 2.11 -7.98 4.53
CA MET A 111 3.10 -8.95 4.06
C MET A 111 2.66 -9.66 2.78
N ALA A 112 1.39 -10.08 2.69
CA ALA A 112 0.85 -10.71 1.50
C ALA A 112 0.86 -9.75 0.29
N ILE A 113 0.49 -8.48 0.50
CA ILE A 113 0.54 -7.44 -0.53
C ILE A 113 1.98 -7.22 -1.01
N ILE A 114 2.94 -7.12 -0.11
CA ILE A 114 4.37 -6.99 -0.45
C ILE A 114 4.83 -8.18 -1.29
N GLY A 115 4.45 -9.41 -0.92
CA GLY A 115 4.73 -10.61 -1.72
C GLY A 115 4.15 -10.51 -3.14
N GLY A 116 2.90 -10.05 -3.28
CA GLY A 116 2.27 -9.80 -4.57
C GLY A 116 3.01 -8.74 -5.40
N LEU A 117 3.45 -7.65 -4.78
CA LEU A 117 4.23 -6.61 -5.45
C LEU A 117 5.60 -7.10 -5.93
N LEU A 118 6.28 -7.92 -5.13
CA LEU A 118 7.56 -8.54 -5.53
C LEU A 118 7.37 -9.44 -6.76
N ILE A 119 6.31 -10.24 -6.79
CA ILE A 119 5.98 -11.09 -7.95
C ILE A 119 5.63 -10.23 -9.17
N ALA A 120 4.87 -9.15 -8.99
CA ALA A 120 4.52 -8.22 -10.07
C ALA A 120 5.75 -7.50 -10.66
N ALA A 121 6.71 -7.13 -9.80
CA ALA A 121 8.00 -6.57 -10.21
C ALA A 121 8.84 -7.61 -10.98
N ALA A 122 8.89 -8.85 -10.50
CA ALA A 122 9.61 -9.94 -11.15
C ALA A 122 9.06 -10.24 -12.55
N GLY A 123 7.74 -10.28 -12.74
CA GLY A 123 7.11 -10.49 -14.05
C GLY A 123 7.16 -9.28 -14.99
N ALA A 124 7.86 -8.20 -14.63
CA ALA A 124 8.10 -7.05 -15.49
C ALA A 124 9.57 -6.91 -15.93
N MET A 125 10.46 -7.73 -15.38
CA MET A 125 11.86 -7.87 -15.77
C MET A 125 11.99 -8.96 -16.83
#